data_AF-A0A2S0KRF3-F1
#
_entry.id   AF-A0A2S0KRF3-F1
#
_cell.length_a   1.000
_cell.length_b   1.000
_cell.length_c   1.000
_cell.angle_alpha   90.00
_cell.angle_beta   90.00
_cell.angle_gamma   90.00
#
_symmetry.space_group_name_H-M   'P 1'
#
loop_
_entity.id
_entity.type
_entity.pdbx_description
1 polymer ?
#
loop_
_entity_poly.entity_id
_entity_poly.type
_entity_poly.pdbx_seq_one_letter_code
_entity_poly.pdbx_strand_id
1 'polypeptide(L)'
;MKVAIVSNPRHRAGDMIEYLLLRAVHAFNKFVPADLLIVEGELGEPEEGFLKDLFLSVERRRLPLAPLWLVRQEGAALPEAPEQVDVNGVPESPAALVERIRLAAGGLPDFCRAPFEAVLADVGADGSIRAERVPMAVEKLPGVTDFHVHTRMAYCCENMDIPKALRMAELSNIETVAFIEHSGQLYFDVDDYWAGRYVWKTRGKADGCPAVCRMPGYEETIREGRRSGAFLNGFELDVDRNGDIILDEPDRRFAQVRLGAYHHMAEKYDAHIASRQFLFCTEALLKYGVHILAHPFRIFPWSGMAKPKELYEPVAELLRRCGVAAEVNFHQNDPEPEFFEICLKKGVKIALGSDSHNLYEVGFFLPHFRFLAELGVTGRLDEVLYRFPEQAR
;
A
#
# COMPACT_ATOMS: atom_id res chain seq x y z
N MET A 1 27.58 3.79 6.33
CA MET A 1 26.73 2.64 5.98
C MET A 1 25.51 2.63 6.88
N LYS A 2 24.30 2.51 6.32
CA LYS A 2 23.05 2.38 7.07
C LYS A 2 22.71 0.92 7.33
N VAL A 3 22.51 0.57 8.60
CA VAL A 3 22.19 -0.79 9.04
C VAL A 3 20.86 -0.78 9.75
N ALA A 4 19.89 -1.54 9.25
CA ALA A 4 18.61 -1.77 9.90
C ALA A 4 18.67 -3.06 10.72
N ILE A 5 18.16 -3.04 11.95
CA ILE A 5 18.09 -4.21 12.83
C ILE A 5 16.66 -4.40 13.33
N VAL A 6 16.10 -5.57 13.02
CA VAL A 6 14.86 -6.08 13.63
C VAL A 6 15.26 -7.08 14.71
N SER A 7 14.86 -6.82 15.97
CA SER A 7 15.26 -7.64 17.11
C SER A 7 14.09 -8.40 17.71
N ASN A 8 14.26 -9.72 17.85
CA ASN A 8 13.32 -10.65 18.48
C ASN A 8 11.90 -10.67 17.88
N PRO A 9 11.71 -10.83 16.56
CA PRO A 9 10.39 -10.95 15.96
C PRO A 9 9.79 -12.35 16.25
N ARG A 10 9.45 -12.66 17.49
CA ARG A 10 8.95 -13.97 17.91
C ARG A 10 7.47 -14.12 17.55
N HIS A 11 7.19 -14.97 16.58
CA HIS A 11 5.84 -15.39 16.19
C HIS A 11 5.26 -16.41 17.17
N ARG A 12 3.96 -16.28 17.39
CA ARG A 12 3.05 -17.20 18.07
C ARG A 12 1.79 -17.35 17.21
N ALA A 13 1.23 -18.55 17.20
CA ALA A 13 0.01 -18.85 16.46
C ALA A 13 -1.07 -17.77 16.66
N GLY A 14 -1.54 -17.20 15.55
CA GLY A 14 -2.58 -16.16 15.52
C GLY A 14 -2.09 -14.73 15.81
N ASP A 15 -0.79 -14.51 16.03
CA ASP A 15 -0.22 -13.16 15.91
C ASP A 15 -0.01 -12.75 14.45
N MET A 16 0.57 -11.57 14.23
CA MET A 16 0.81 -11.02 12.89
C MET A 16 2.27 -10.57 12.72
N ILE A 17 3.18 -11.09 13.55
CA ILE A 17 4.58 -10.65 13.62
C ILE A 17 5.30 -10.88 12.30
N GLU A 18 4.96 -11.96 11.62
CA GLU A 18 5.50 -12.32 10.32
C GLU A 18 5.16 -11.26 9.26
N TYR A 19 3.92 -10.75 9.25
CA TYR A 19 3.53 -9.66 8.34
C TYR A 19 4.17 -8.32 8.75
N LEU A 20 4.33 -8.04 10.04
CA LEU A 20 5.07 -6.86 10.50
C LEU A 20 6.56 -6.92 10.14
N LEU A 21 7.15 -8.10 10.16
CA LEU A 21 8.52 -8.32 9.70
C LEU A 21 8.64 -8.10 8.19
N LEU A 22 7.69 -8.63 7.40
CA LEU A 22 7.64 -8.37 5.96
C LEU A 22 7.48 -6.87 5.68
N ARG A 23 6.63 -6.17 6.45
CA ARG A 23 6.53 -4.71 6.40
C ARG A 23 7.86 -4.01 6.67
N ALA A 24 8.63 -4.44 7.68
CA ALA A 24 9.96 -3.90 7.95
C ALA A 24 10.92 -4.11 6.77
N VAL A 25 10.90 -5.29 6.15
CA VAL A 25 11.69 -5.58 4.94
C VAL A 25 11.36 -4.57 3.82
N HIS A 26 10.07 -4.33 3.54
CA HIS A 26 9.65 -3.35 2.54
C HIS A 26 9.99 -1.90 2.93
N ALA A 27 9.84 -1.56 4.22
CA ALA A 27 10.18 -0.24 4.76
C ALA A 27 11.65 0.09 4.50
N PHE A 28 12.57 -0.81 4.85
CA PHE A 28 14.01 -0.59 4.71
C PHE A 28 14.55 -0.74 3.29
N ASN A 29 13.77 -1.32 2.37
CA ASN A 29 14.12 -1.34 0.95
C ASN A 29 13.72 -0.05 0.22
N LYS A 30 12.54 0.51 0.53
CA LYS A 30 11.94 1.59 -0.28
C LYS A 30 11.83 2.92 0.44
N PHE A 31 11.36 2.94 1.69
CA PHE A 31 10.92 4.18 2.34
C PHE A 31 11.91 4.72 3.36
N VAL A 32 12.70 3.85 3.98
CA VAL A 32 13.76 4.17 4.94
C VAL A 32 15.02 3.40 4.53
N PRO A 33 15.60 3.69 3.35
CA PRO A 33 16.60 2.81 2.74
C PRO A 33 17.78 2.53 3.69
N ALA A 34 18.08 1.24 3.87
CA ALA A 34 19.26 0.74 4.54
C ALA A 34 20.16 -0.01 3.54
N ASP A 35 21.45 -0.09 3.87
CA ASP A 35 22.43 -0.85 3.07
C ASP A 35 22.51 -2.31 3.52
N LEU A 36 22.15 -2.60 4.78
CA LEU A 36 22.10 -3.93 5.37
C LEU A 36 20.87 -4.06 6.28
N LEU A 37 20.09 -5.13 6.14
CA LEU A 37 19.00 -5.48 7.06
C LEU A 37 19.36 -6.75 7.80
N ILE A 38 19.49 -6.64 9.12
CA ILE A 38 19.78 -7.76 10.01
C ILE A 38 18.52 -8.08 10.82
N VAL A 39 18.21 -9.36 10.93
CA VAL A 39 17.20 -9.86 11.86
C VAL A 39 17.89 -10.72 12.90
N GLU A 40 17.76 -10.31 14.17
CA GLU A 40 18.31 -11.05 15.31
C GLU A 40 17.20 -11.69 16.16
N GLY A 41 17.55 -12.78 16.85
CA GLY A 41 16.60 -13.58 17.61
C GLY A 41 15.88 -14.62 16.75
N GLU A 42 15.01 -15.39 17.39
CA GLU A 42 14.27 -16.47 16.75
C GLU A 42 12.89 -15.99 16.29
N LEU A 43 12.48 -16.40 15.08
CA LEU A 43 11.14 -16.11 14.55
C LEU A 43 10.06 -16.95 15.25
N GLY A 44 10.38 -18.04 15.95
CA GLY A 44 9.38 -18.90 16.59
C GLY A 44 8.77 -19.90 15.60
N GLU A 45 7.47 -20.14 15.61
CA GLU A 45 6.81 -21.12 14.72
C GLU A 45 5.99 -20.42 13.64
N PRO A 46 6.59 -19.77 12.63
CA PRO A 46 5.85 -18.96 11.66
C PRO A 46 4.78 -19.79 10.95
N GLU A 47 3.67 -19.14 10.57
CA GLU A 47 2.61 -19.73 9.76
C GLU A 47 3.19 -20.49 8.55
N GLU A 48 2.58 -21.64 8.23
CA GLU A 48 3.07 -22.50 7.16
C GLU A 48 3.15 -21.72 5.84
N GLY A 49 4.31 -21.79 5.18
CA GLY A 49 4.55 -21.07 3.93
C GLY A 49 4.97 -19.60 4.08
N PHE A 50 4.86 -18.98 5.26
CA PHE A 50 5.22 -17.57 5.43
C PHE A 50 6.64 -17.25 4.95
N LEU A 51 7.65 -18.01 5.39
CA LEU A 51 9.04 -17.75 4.99
C LEU A 51 9.23 -17.85 3.47
N LYS A 52 8.57 -18.83 2.85
CA LYS A 52 8.55 -18.97 1.39
C LYS A 52 7.92 -17.75 0.73
N ASP A 53 6.78 -17.28 1.24
CA ASP A 53 6.08 -16.11 0.72
C ASP A 53 6.86 -14.81 0.95
N LEU A 54 7.57 -14.68 2.08
CA LEU A 54 8.47 -13.56 2.35
C LEU A 54 9.59 -13.50 1.32
N PHE A 55 10.30 -14.61 1.09
CA PHE A 55 11.38 -14.63 0.10
C PHE A 55 10.86 -14.48 -1.34
N LEU A 56 9.71 -15.08 -1.66
CA LEU A 56 9.03 -14.83 -2.93
C LEU A 56 8.62 -13.36 -3.10
N SER A 57 8.18 -12.69 -2.03
CA SER A 57 7.84 -11.27 -2.06
C SER A 57 9.09 -10.42 -2.33
N VAL A 58 10.20 -10.71 -1.64
CA VAL A 58 11.52 -10.08 -1.87
C VAL A 58 11.95 -10.25 -3.33
N GLU A 59 11.86 -11.46 -3.87
CA GLU A 59 12.24 -11.77 -5.25
C GLU A 59 11.31 -11.10 -6.28
N ARG A 60 9.98 -11.27 -6.14
CA ARG A 60 8.96 -10.72 -7.04
C ARG A 60 9.05 -9.21 -7.14
N ARG A 61 9.26 -8.53 -6.00
CA ARG A 61 9.41 -7.07 -5.95
C ARG A 61 10.83 -6.59 -6.24
N ARG A 62 11.76 -7.50 -6.54
CA ARG A 62 13.17 -7.24 -6.84
C ARG A 62 13.82 -6.34 -5.78
N LEU A 63 13.51 -6.63 -4.52
CA LEU A 63 14.05 -5.88 -3.40
C LEU A 63 15.56 -6.16 -3.30
N PRO A 64 16.43 -5.13 -3.38
CA PRO A 64 17.88 -5.34 -3.36
C PRO A 64 18.38 -5.82 -1.99
N LEU A 65 17.63 -5.56 -0.92
CA LEU A 65 18.02 -5.85 0.46
C LEU A 65 17.22 -7.05 1.00
N ALA A 66 17.82 -8.23 0.95
CA ALA A 66 17.31 -9.42 1.63
C ALA A 66 17.71 -9.41 3.13
N PRO A 67 16.84 -9.87 4.04
CA PRO A 67 17.16 -9.92 5.47
C PRO A 67 18.22 -10.97 5.77
N LEU A 68 19.26 -10.57 6.51
CA LEU A 68 20.31 -11.43 7.05
C LEU A 68 19.90 -11.89 8.45
N TRP A 69 19.66 -13.20 8.63
CA TRP A 69 19.27 -13.79 9.91
C TRP A 69 20.49 -14.23 10.73
N LEU A 70 20.68 -13.66 11.93
CA LEU A 70 21.83 -13.99 12.78
C LEU A 70 21.68 -15.32 13.53
N VAL A 71 20.47 -15.66 13.96
CA VAL A 71 20.22 -16.89 14.72
C VAL A 71 19.61 -17.92 13.78
N ARG A 72 20.22 -19.11 13.73
CA ARG A 72 19.66 -20.26 13.01
C ARG A 72 18.47 -20.79 13.81
N GLN A 73 17.30 -20.79 13.21
CA GLN A 73 16.19 -21.57 13.71
C GLN A 73 16.29 -22.99 13.13
N GLU A 74 16.42 -24.00 13.98
CA GLU A 74 16.44 -25.40 13.52
C GLU A 74 15.17 -25.72 12.72
N GLY A 75 15.33 -26.29 11.52
CA GLY A 75 14.23 -26.65 10.64
C GLY A 75 13.69 -25.52 9.74
N ALA A 76 14.10 -24.27 9.94
CA ALA A 76 13.73 -23.17 9.05
C ALA A 76 14.70 -23.09 7.85
N ALA A 77 14.17 -23.05 6.62
CA ALA A 77 14.96 -22.88 5.40
C ALA A 77 15.41 -21.42 5.22
N LEU A 78 16.25 -20.93 6.13
CA LEU A 78 16.82 -19.59 6.08
C LEU A 78 18.15 -19.59 5.29
N PRO A 79 18.46 -18.54 4.50
CA PRO A 79 19.76 -18.38 3.88
C PRO A 79 20.90 -18.39 4.91
N GLU A 80 22.05 -18.93 4.54
CA GLU A 80 23.24 -18.86 5.40
C GLU A 80 23.71 -17.42 5.52
N ALA A 81 23.86 -16.93 6.76
CA ALA A 81 24.46 -15.64 7.00
C ALA A 81 25.97 -15.67 6.67
N PRO A 82 26.51 -14.65 6.00
CA PRO A 82 27.94 -14.54 5.77
C PRO A 82 28.71 -14.40 7.09
N GLU A 83 29.94 -14.92 7.14
CA GLU A 83 30.82 -14.78 8.31
C GLU A 83 31.20 -13.32 8.58
N GLN A 84 31.32 -12.52 7.52
CA GLN A 84 31.70 -11.10 7.56
C GLN A 84 30.86 -10.28 6.58
N VAL A 85 30.64 -9.02 6.95
CA VAL A 85 30.06 -7.98 6.10
C VAL A 85 31.04 -6.82 5.98
N ASP A 86 31.02 -6.13 4.85
CA ASP A 86 31.84 -4.94 4.64
C ASP A 86 31.17 -3.72 5.28
N VAL A 87 31.81 -3.13 6.30
CA VAL A 87 31.36 -1.93 6.99
C VAL A 87 32.31 -0.79 6.67
N ASN A 88 31.97 -0.01 5.65
CA ASN A 88 32.79 1.11 5.14
C ASN A 88 34.25 0.72 4.80
N GLY A 89 34.47 -0.45 4.20
CA GLY A 89 35.79 -0.96 3.82
C GLY A 89 36.47 -1.83 4.90
N VAL A 90 35.79 -2.09 6.02
CA VAL A 90 36.29 -2.91 7.12
C VAL A 90 35.43 -4.17 7.26
N PRO A 91 36.00 -5.36 7.04
CA PRO A 91 35.29 -6.61 7.29
C PRO A 91 35.00 -6.79 8.78
N GLU A 92 33.73 -6.98 9.12
CA GLU A 92 33.26 -7.16 10.50
C GLU A 92 32.24 -8.30 10.56
N SER A 93 32.19 -9.06 11.66
CA SER A 93 31.16 -10.08 11.81
C SER A 93 29.79 -9.42 12.04
N PRO A 94 28.70 -9.91 11.44
CA PRO A 94 27.37 -9.35 11.65
C PRO A 94 26.96 -9.24 13.13
N ALA A 95 27.36 -10.23 13.96
CA ALA A 95 27.10 -10.21 15.40
C ALA A 95 27.85 -9.09 16.14
N ALA A 96 29.12 -8.83 15.80
CA ALA A 96 29.89 -7.74 16.42
C ALA A 96 29.32 -6.36 16.05
N LEU A 97 28.92 -6.21 14.78
CA LEU A 97 28.27 -5.00 14.29
C LEU A 97 26.95 -4.72 15.06
N VAL A 98 26.11 -5.74 15.25
CA VAL A 98 24.88 -5.60 16.02
C VAL A 98 25.13 -5.20 17.46
N GLU A 99 26.14 -5.76 18.14
CA GLU A 99 26.44 -5.38 19.53
C GLU A 99 26.92 -3.93 19.66
N ARG A 100 27.73 -3.44 18.71
CA ARG A 100 28.11 -2.01 18.68
C ARG A 100 26.90 -1.10 18.47
N ILE A 101 26.01 -1.47 17.57
CA ILE A 101 24.77 -0.71 17.31
C ILE A 101 23.86 -0.77 18.54
N ARG A 102 23.71 -1.93 19.20
CA ARG A 102 22.95 -2.08 20.45
C ARG A 102 23.46 -1.13 21.52
N LEU A 103 24.78 -1.05 21.72
CA LEU A 103 25.39 -0.12 22.67
C LEU A 103 25.10 1.34 22.33
N ALA A 104 25.26 1.72 21.05
CA ALA A 104 24.99 3.09 20.59
C ALA A 104 23.50 3.49 20.68
N ALA A 105 22.59 2.54 20.47
CA ALA A 105 21.15 2.73 20.58
C ALA A 105 20.62 2.71 22.03
N GLY A 106 21.45 2.33 23.01
CA GLY A 106 21.01 2.13 24.39
C GLY A 106 20.14 0.88 24.58
N GLY A 107 20.30 -0.12 23.71
CA GLY A 107 19.49 -1.33 23.62
C GLY A 107 18.73 -1.45 22.30
N LEU A 108 18.27 -2.66 21.97
CA LEU A 108 17.39 -2.90 20.83
C LEU A 108 15.94 -3.12 21.32
N PRO A 109 14.94 -2.55 20.63
CA PRO A 109 13.53 -2.76 20.95
C PRO A 109 13.11 -4.22 20.69
N ASP A 110 12.16 -4.71 21.49
CA ASP A 110 11.50 -6.00 21.27
C ASP A 110 10.43 -5.84 20.18
N PHE A 111 10.68 -6.39 18.98
CA PHE A 111 9.80 -6.23 17.81
C PHE A 111 8.44 -6.92 17.98
N CYS A 112 8.16 -7.58 19.10
CA CYS A 112 6.84 -8.11 19.44
C CYS A 112 5.89 -7.08 20.08
N ARG A 113 6.32 -5.84 20.31
CA ARG A 113 5.54 -4.83 21.02
C ARG A 113 5.29 -3.62 20.14
N ALA A 114 4.05 -3.14 20.11
CA ALA A 114 3.71 -1.88 19.46
C ALA A 114 4.61 -0.75 20.01
N PRO A 115 5.14 0.14 19.14
CA PRO A 115 4.81 0.31 17.72
C PRO A 115 5.68 -0.52 16.75
N PHE A 116 6.21 -1.67 17.22
CA PHE A 116 6.97 -2.66 16.45
C PHE A 116 8.23 -2.03 15.87
N GLU A 117 9.04 -1.46 16.76
CA GLU A 117 10.20 -0.65 16.37
C GLU A 117 11.37 -1.53 15.93
N ALA A 118 12.02 -1.10 14.86
CA ALA A 118 13.36 -1.53 14.48
C ALA A 118 14.36 -0.40 14.73
N VAL A 119 15.66 -0.71 14.72
CA VAL A 119 16.73 0.30 14.80
C VAL A 119 17.31 0.55 13.43
N LEU A 120 17.47 1.82 13.04
CA LEU A 120 18.27 2.23 11.90
C LEU A 120 19.52 2.93 12.43
N ALA A 121 20.69 2.42 12.08
CA ALA A 121 21.97 2.97 12.50
C ALA A 121 22.77 3.47 11.30
N ASP A 122 23.27 4.70 11.36
CA ASP A 122 24.29 5.21 10.45
C ASP A 122 25.67 5.00 11.08
N VAL A 123 26.44 4.10 10.47
CA VAL A 123 27.81 3.79 10.86
C VAL A 123 28.77 4.61 10.01
N GLY A 124 29.47 5.55 10.63
CA GLY A 124 30.48 6.39 10.01
C GLY A 124 31.77 5.63 9.71
N ALA A 125 32.56 6.15 8.76
CA ALA A 125 33.86 5.56 8.40
C ALA A 125 34.89 5.64 9.56
N ASP A 126 34.69 6.56 10.50
CA ASP A 126 35.46 6.69 11.74
C ASP A 126 35.00 5.73 12.85
N GLY A 127 33.98 4.90 12.57
CA GLY A 127 33.38 3.97 13.52
C GLY A 127 32.32 4.58 14.42
N SER A 128 32.01 5.88 14.29
CA SER A 128 30.89 6.53 14.98
C SER A 128 29.56 5.89 14.58
N ILE A 129 28.61 5.83 15.52
CA ILE A 129 27.29 5.25 15.28
C ILE A 129 26.22 6.22 15.76
N ARG A 130 25.33 6.60 14.85
CA ARG A 130 24.08 7.30 15.19
C ARG A 130 22.92 6.35 14.94
N ALA A 131 22.18 6.01 15.99
CA ALA A 131 21.03 5.13 15.90
C ALA A 131 19.72 5.88 16.16
N GLU A 132 18.68 5.52 15.42
CA GLU A 132 17.30 5.96 15.65
C GLU A 132 16.34 4.77 15.58
N ARG A 133 15.16 4.94 16.18
CA ARG A 133 14.10 3.94 16.12
C ARG A 133 13.16 4.24 14.98
N VAL A 134 12.76 3.19 14.26
CA VAL A 134 11.81 3.27 13.15
C VAL A 134 10.60 2.40 13.50
N PRO A 135 9.43 2.99 13.81
CA PRO A 135 8.24 2.22 14.15
C PRO A 135 7.63 1.60 12.88
N MET A 136 6.99 0.44 12.98
CA MET A 136 6.23 -0.18 11.87
C MET A 136 4.72 0.09 11.92
N ALA A 137 4.28 0.84 12.94
CA ALA A 137 2.94 1.38 13.07
C ALA A 137 3.02 2.91 13.24
N VAL A 138 2.00 3.62 12.75
CA VAL A 138 1.90 5.08 12.93
C VAL A 138 1.34 5.39 14.31
N GLU A 139 1.53 6.63 14.78
CA GLU A 139 0.86 7.10 15.98
C GLU A 139 -0.66 7.08 15.80
N LYS A 140 -1.38 6.76 16.89
CA LYS A 140 -2.83 6.73 16.86
C LYS A 140 -3.39 8.14 16.68
N LEU A 141 -4.07 8.36 15.57
CA LEU A 141 -4.76 9.59 15.27
C LEU A 141 -6.25 9.33 15.09
N PRO A 142 -7.14 10.11 15.75
CA PRO A 142 -8.57 9.94 15.63
C PRO A 142 -9.06 9.99 14.19
N GLY A 143 -9.99 9.11 13.85
CA GLY A 143 -10.73 9.04 12.58
C GLY A 143 -9.92 8.61 11.37
N VAL A 144 -8.65 8.18 11.53
CA VAL A 144 -7.83 7.78 10.38
C VAL A 144 -8.43 6.53 9.76
N THR A 145 -8.70 6.62 8.46
CA THR A 145 -9.29 5.53 7.67
C THR A 145 -8.31 5.12 6.58
N ASP A 146 -8.09 3.83 6.43
CA ASP A 146 -7.49 3.27 5.22
C ASP A 146 -8.59 3.02 4.20
N PHE A 147 -8.68 3.92 3.21
CA PHE A 147 -9.77 3.92 2.24
C PHE A 147 -9.58 2.93 1.09
N HIS A 148 -8.47 2.20 1.04
CA HIS A 148 -8.13 1.39 -0.13
C HIS A 148 -7.46 0.10 0.28
N VAL A 149 -8.26 -0.92 0.55
CA VAL A 149 -7.80 -2.27 0.86
C VAL A 149 -8.58 -3.24 -0.02
N HIS A 150 -7.89 -4.11 -0.77
CA HIS A 150 -8.55 -5.12 -1.59
C HIS A 150 -8.93 -6.35 -0.79
N THR A 151 -9.72 -7.22 -1.39
CA THR A 151 -10.08 -8.52 -0.80
C THR A 151 -9.47 -9.65 -1.59
N ARG A 152 -9.72 -10.89 -1.17
CA ARG A 152 -9.40 -12.10 -1.96
C ARG A 152 -10.09 -12.17 -3.32
N MET A 153 -11.02 -11.26 -3.62
CA MET A 153 -11.65 -11.18 -4.93
C MET A 153 -10.78 -10.48 -5.97
N ALA A 154 -9.78 -9.71 -5.56
CA ALA A 154 -8.80 -9.13 -6.48
C ALA A 154 -7.97 -10.24 -7.15
N TYR A 155 -7.83 -10.18 -8.47
CA TYR A 155 -6.91 -11.02 -9.25
C TYR A 155 -5.44 -10.83 -8.85
N CYS A 156 -5.12 -9.66 -8.31
CA CYS A 156 -3.80 -9.30 -7.77
C CYS A 156 -3.66 -9.60 -6.27
N CYS A 157 -4.66 -10.20 -5.61
CA CYS A 157 -4.57 -10.58 -4.20
C CYS A 157 -3.41 -11.55 -3.98
N GLU A 158 -2.54 -11.26 -3.00
CA GLU A 158 -1.48 -12.15 -2.56
C GLU A 158 -1.98 -13.05 -1.41
N ASN A 159 -2.48 -12.47 -0.32
CA ASN A 159 -2.87 -13.20 0.89
C ASN A 159 -3.98 -12.52 1.71
N MET A 160 -4.80 -11.69 1.07
CA MET A 160 -5.81 -10.90 1.78
C MET A 160 -6.87 -11.77 2.45
N ASP A 161 -7.08 -11.49 3.73
CA ASP A 161 -8.15 -12.05 4.56
C ASP A 161 -8.72 -10.92 5.42
N ILE A 162 -10.05 -10.76 5.44
CA ILE A 162 -10.69 -9.61 6.14
C ILE A 162 -10.38 -9.63 7.65
N PRO A 163 -10.61 -10.73 8.40
CA PRO A 163 -10.24 -10.79 9.81
C PRO A 163 -8.78 -10.40 10.07
N LYS A 164 -7.82 -10.97 9.31
CA LYS A 164 -6.39 -10.62 9.45
C LYS A 164 -6.09 -9.18 9.06
N ALA A 165 -6.75 -8.64 8.03
CA ALA A 165 -6.59 -7.24 7.62
C ALA A 165 -7.10 -6.27 8.69
N LEU A 166 -8.25 -6.56 9.33
CA LEU A 166 -8.74 -5.78 10.46
C LEU A 166 -7.76 -5.83 11.64
N ARG A 167 -7.17 -6.99 11.91
CA ARG A 167 -6.13 -7.13 12.94
C ARG A 167 -4.88 -6.32 12.60
N MET A 168 -4.43 -6.34 11.35
CA MET A 168 -3.30 -5.52 10.90
C MET A 168 -3.59 -4.02 11.02
N ALA A 169 -4.81 -3.59 10.70
CA ALA A 169 -5.23 -2.20 10.87
C ALA A 169 -5.18 -1.77 12.36
N GLU A 170 -5.68 -2.61 13.26
CA GLU A 170 -5.62 -2.38 14.71
C GLU A 170 -4.16 -2.25 15.19
N LEU A 171 -3.29 -3.18 14.79
CA LEU A 171 -1.86 -3.14 15.11
C LEU A 171 -1.15 -1.91 14.53
N SER A 172 -1.70 -1.35 13.46
CA SER A 172 -1.18 -0.15 12.78
C SER A 172 -1.81 1.16 13.29
N ASN A 173 -2.63 1.10 14.34
CA ASN A 173 -3.40 2.23 14.89
C ASN A 173 -4.36 2.90 13.88
N ILE A 174 -4.89 2.13 12.92
CA ILE A 174 -5.91 2.60 11.97
C ILE A 174 -7.31 2.32 12.52
N GLU A 175 -8.15 3.34 12.57
CA GLU A 175 -9.47 3.25 13.19
C GLU A 175 -10.50 2.57 12.29
N THR A 176 -10.42 2.80 10.98
CA THR A 176 -11.39 2.29 10.02
C THR A 176 -10.68 1.80 8.77
N VAL A 177 -11.16 0.71 8.19
CA VAL A 177 -10.71 0.19 6.90
C VAL A 177 -11.89 0.19 5.94
N ALA A 178 -11.63 0.50 4.68
CA ALA A 178 -12.56 0.33 3.57
C ALA A 178 -12.06 -0.78 2.65
N PHE A 179 -12.84 -1.85 2.52
CA PHE A 179 -12.59 -2.90 1.54
C PHE A 179 -13.19 -2.52 0.19
N ILE A 180 -12.33 -2.19 -0.76
CA ILE A 180 -12.67 -1.53 -2.02
C ILE A 180 -12.15 -2.40 -3.16
N GLU A 181 -13.05 -3.15 -3.80
CA GLU A 181 -12.65 -4.12 -4.81
C GLU A 181 -12.62 -3.50 -6.22
N HIS A 182 -11.73 -3.99 -7.08
CA HIS A 182 -11.68 -3.57 -8.49
C HIS A 182 -12.97 -3.95 -9.20
N SER A 183 -13.74 -2.96 -9.63
CA SER A 183 -15.00 -3.23 -10.32
C SER A 183 -14.82 -4.01 -11.62
N GLY A 184 -13.80 -3.71 -12.41
CA GLY A 184 -13.49 -4.42 -13.66
C GLY A 184 -13.19 -5.89 -13.44
N GLN A 185 -12.51 -6.24 -12.36
CA GLN A 185 -12.22 -7.63 -12.00
C GLN A 185 -13.45 -8.41 -11.54
N LEU A 186 -14.54 -7.72 -11.22
CA LEU A 186 -15.82 -8.35 -10.87
C LEU A 186 -16.69 -8.63 -12.10
N TYR A 187 -16.47 -7.92 -13.22
CA TYR A 187 -17.32 -8.03 -14.42
C TYR A 187 -16.63 -8.57 -15.68
N PHE A 188 -15.30 -8.67 -15.67
CA PHE A 188 -14.49 -9.23 -16.74
C PHE A 188 -13.59 -10.34 -16.20
N ASP A 189 -13.25 -11.32 -17.04
CA ASP A 189 -12.27 -12.33 -16.67
C ASP A 189 -10.85 -11.73 -16.57
N VAL A 190 -9.95 -12.53 -16.01
CA VAL A 190 -8.57 -12.14 -15.72
C VAL A 190 -7.80 -11.72 -16.98
N ASP A 191 -7.98 -12.39 -18.11
CA ASP A 191 -7.22 -12.12 -19.32
C ASP A 191 -7.72 -10.84 -20.00
N ASP A 192 -9.04 -10.63 -20.06
CA ASP A 192 -9.65 -9.44 -20.62
C ASP A 192 -9.39 -8.19 -19.77
N TYR A 193 -9.46 -8.34 -18.44
CA TYR A 193 -9.14 -7.27 -17.51
C TYR A 193 -7.68 -6.82 -17.67
N TRP A 194 -6.69 -7.71 -17.47
CA TRP A 194 -5.28 -7.30 -17.49
C TRP A 194 -4.81 -6.77 -18.84
N ALA A 195 -5.39 -7.27 -19.93
CA ALA A 195 -5.09 -6.74 -21.26
C ALA A 195 -5.78 -5.41 -21.59
N GLY A 196 -6.70 -4.92 -20.73
CA GLY A 196 -7.46 -3.70 -20.96
C GLY A 196 -8.34 -3.76 -22.21
N ARG A 197 -8.82 -4.95 -22.58
CA ARG A 197 -9.64 -5.16 -23.79
C ARG A 197 -11.12 -4.81 -23.57
N TYR A 198 -11.52 -4.63 -22.32
CA TYR A 198 -12.90 -4.47 -21.94
C TYR A 198 -13.50 -3.15 -22.43
N VAL A 199 -14.75 -3.24 -22.89
CA VAL A 199 -15.62 -2.10 -23.22
C VAL A 199 -16.98 -2.40 -22.61
N TRP A 200 -17.46 -1.52 -21.73
CA TRP A 200 -18.64 -1.79 -20.92
C TRP A 200 -19.89 -2.05 -21.77
N LYS A 201 -20.13 -1.18 -22.77
CA LYS A 201 -21.32 -1.24 -23.63
C LYS A 201 -21.40 -2.45 -24.54
N THR A 202 -20.30 -3.16 -24.80
CA THR A 202 -20.29 -4.36 -25.65
C THR A 202 -20.12 -5.66 -24.86
N ARG A 203 -19.98 -5.58 -23.53
CA ARG A 203 -19.91 -6.75 -22.66
C ARG A 203 -21.11 -7.69 -22.89
N GLY A 204 -20.81 -8.97 -23.07
CA GLY A 204 -21.80 -10.03 -23.33
C GLY A 204 -22.35 -10.06 -24.77
N LYS A 205 -21.88 -9.18 -25.66
CA LYS A 205 -22.26 -9.20 -27.09
C LYS A 205 -21.23 -9.98 -27.91
N ALA A 206 -21.60 -10.33 -29.14
CA ALA A 206 -20.75 -11.11 -30.04
C ALA A 206 -19.42 -10.42 -30.41
N ASP A 207 -19.39 -9.08 -30.35
CA ASP A 207 -18.23 -8.23 -30.65
C ASP A 207 -17.51 -7.70 -29.41
N GLY A 208 -17.88 -8.17 -28.21
CA GLY A 208 -17.27 -7.75 -26.95
C GLY A 208 -16.80 -8.92 -26.08
N CYS A 209 -16.27 -8.57 -24.90
CA CYS A 209 -15.82 -9.54 -23.91
C CYS A 209 -17.01 -10.36 -23.36
N PRO A 210 -16.80 -11.64 -23.02
CA PRO A 210 -17.81 -12.44 -22.33
C PRO A 210 -18.32 -11.75 -21.05
N ALA A 211 -19.61 -11.89 -20.76
CA ALA A 211 -20.16 -11.39 -19.51
C ALA A 211 -19.76 -12.32 -18.36
N VAL A 212 -18.93 -11.82 -17.44
CA VAL A 212 -18.59 -12.47 -16.17
C VAL A 212 -19.24 -11.69 -15.03
N CYS A 213 -19.72 -12.35 -13.97
CA CYS A 213 -20.22 -11.67 -12.79
C CYS A 213 -19.72 -12.37 -11.53
N ARG A 214 -18.78 -11.74 -10.83
CA ARG A 214 -18.19 -12.19 -9.56
C ARG A 214 -18.73 -11.44 -8.35
N MET A 215 -19.69 -10.53 -8.56
CA MET A 215 -20.37 -9.79 -7.49
C MET A 215 -20.91 -10.69 -6.37
N PRO A 216 -21.59 -11.83 -6.63
CA PRO A 216 -22.05 -12.71 -5.55
C PRO A 216 -20.93 -13.21 -4.64
N GLY A 217 -19.74 -13.50 -5.19
CA GLY A 217 -18.57 -13.91 -4.42
C GLY A 217 -17.99 -12.77 -3.58
N TYR A 218 -18.06 -11.54 -4.09
CA TYR A 218 -17.64 -10.35 -3.33
C TYR A 218 -18.62 -10.03 -2.19
N GLU A 219 -19.92 -10.10 -2.43
CA GLU A 219 -20.94 -9.94 -1.39
C GLU A 219 -20.79 -10.97 -0.27
N GLU A 220 -20.53 -12.24 -0.63
CA GLU A 220 -20.24 -13.29 0.35
C GLU A 220 -18.97 -12.99 1.15
N THR A 221 -17.90 -12.56 0.48
CA THR A 221 -16.65 -12.17 1.14
C THR A 221 -16.87 -11.07 2.17
N ILE A 222 -17.62 -10.02 1.81
CA ILE A 222 -17.97 -8.94 2.72
C ILE A 222 -18.88 -9.43 3.87
N ARG A 223 -19.89 -10.23 3.57
CA ARG A 223 -20.80 -10.80 4.59
C ARG A 223 -20.06 -11.66 5.62
N GLU A 224 -19.09 -12.45 5.19
CA GLU A 224 -18.23 -13.24 6.08
C GLU A 224 -17.33 -12.34 6.92
N GLY A 225 -16.67 -11.38 6.27
CA GLY A 225 -15.82 -10.39 6.93
C GLY A 225 -16.54 -9.63 8.04
N ARG A 226 -17.81 -9.25 7.83
CA ARG A 226 -18.66 -8.52 8.79
C ARG A 226 -18.79 -9.22 10.14
N ARG A 227 -18.57 -10.54 10.20
CA ARG A 227 -18.57 -11.31 11.46
C ARG A 227 -17.36 -11.00 12.35
N SER A 228 -16.31 -10.40 11.78
CA SER A 228 -15.03 -10.15 12.45
C SER A 228 -14.84 -8.69 12.90
N GLY A 229 -15.71 -7.78 12.46
CA GLY A 229 -15.64 -6.38 12.87
C GLY A 229 -16.35 -5.42 11.92
N ALA A 230 -16.40 -4.16 12.33
CA ALA A 230 -16.93 -3.06 11.52
C ALA A 230 -15.87 -2.55 10.53
N PHE A 231 -16.32 -2.23 9.32
CA PHE A 231 -15.51 -1.66 8.24
C PHE A 231 -16.44 -1.03 7.18
N LEU A 232 -15.87 -0.34 6.20
CA LEU A 232 -16.59 0.14 5.03
C LEU A 232 -16.37 -0.81 3.85
N ASN A 233 -17.32 -0.90 2.92
CA ASN A 233 -17.14 -1.66 1.68
C ASN A 233 -17.55 -0.85 0.45
N GLY A 234 -17.05 -1.25 -0.72
CA GLY A 234 -17.41 -0.64 -1.99
C GLY A 234 -16.44 -0.97 -3.11
N PHE A 235 -16.22 -0.01 -4.01
CA PHE A 235 -15.52 -0.30 -5.27
C PHE A 235 -14.45 0.71 -5.59
N GLU A 236 -13.36 0.21 -6.15
CA GLU A 236 -12.47 0.98 -6.98
C GLU A 236 -13.03 0.88 -8.39
N LEU A 237 -13.71 1.95 -8.80
CA LEU A 237 -14.41 2.00 -10.06
C LEU A 237 -13.43 2.21 -11.20
N ASP A 238 -13.46 1.26 -12.13
CA ASP A 238 -12.79 1.30 -13.40
C ASP A 238 -13.61 2.13 -14.39
N VAL A 239 -12.92 2.64 -15.40
CA VAL A 239 -13.51 3.34 -16.53
C VAL A 239 -12.87 2.84 -17.81
N ASP A 240 -13.70 2.49 -18.80
CA ASP A 240 -13.19 2.08 -20.10
C ASP A 240 -12.72 3.28 -20.95
N ARG A 241 -12.17 2.98 -22.12
CA ARG A 241 -11.66 3.99 -23.06
C ARG A 241 -12.72 4.99 -23.57
N ASN A 242 -14.00 4.69 -23.42
CA ASN A 242 -15.12 5.53 -23.84
C ASN A 242 -15.70 6.37 -22.70
N GLY A 243 -15.15 6.26 -21.49
CA GLY A 243 -15.65 6.96 -20.30
C GLY A 243 -16.84 6.26 -19.64
N ASP A 244 -17.13 5.02 -20.01
CA ASP A 244 -18.18 4.23 -19.36
C ASP A 244 -17.63 3.62 -18.06
N ILE A 245 -18.31 3.89 -16.95
CA ILE A 245 -17.94 3.37 -15.64
C ILE A 245 -18.34 1.90 -15.54
N ILE A 246 -17.42 1.07 -15.07
CA ILE A 246 -17.61 -0.38 -14.98
C ILE A 246 -18.36 -0.72 -13.71
N LEU A 247 -19.69 -0.60 -13.72
CA LEU A 247 -20.52 -1.02 -12.61
C LEU A 247 -21.96 -1.20 -13.08
N ASP A 248 -22.58 -2.33 -12.75
CA ASP A 248 -24.01 -2.49 -12.95
C ASP A 248 -24.78 -1.65 -11.92
N GLU A 249 -25.81 -0.91 -12.37
CA GLU A 249 -26.55 0.05 -11.53
C GLU A 249 -27.15 -0.56 -10.23
N PRO A 250 -27.66 -1.80 -10.22
CA PRO A 250 -28.10 -2.45 -8.97
C PRO A 250 -26.99 -2.55 -7.92
N ASP A 251 -25.76 -2.82 -8.35
CA ASP A 251 -24.61 -3.06 -7.47
C ASP A 251 -24.06 -1.75 -6.90
N ARG A 252 -24.37 -0.61 -7.51
CA ARG A 252 -24.03 0.73 -6.98
C ARG A 252 -24.47 0.93 -5.52
N ARG A 253 -25.60 0.34 -5.13
CA ARG A 253 -26.17 0.44 -3.77
C ARG A 253 -25.39 -0.34 -2.72
N PHE A 254 -24.58 -1.31 -3.15
CA PHE A 254 -23.72 -2.09 -2.26
C PHE A 254 -22.59 -1.24 -1.66
N ALA A 255 -22.13 -0.22 -2.39
CA ALA A 255 -20.98 0.59 -2.02
C ALA A 255 -21.32 1.70 -1.02
N GLN A 256 -20.71 1.62 0.16
CA GLN A 256 -20.61 2.75 1.09
C GLN A 256 -19.59 3.77 0.57
N VAL A 257 -18.42 3.29 0.15
CA VAL A 257 -17.33 4.12 -0.38
C VAL A 257 -17.08 3.77 -1.86
N ARG A 258 -16.63 4.75 -2.64
CA ARG A 258 -16.38 4.62 -4.07
C ARG A 258 -15.11 5.39 -4.40
N LEU A 259 -14.09 4.67 -4.82
CA LEU A 259 -12.88 5.21 -5.39
C LEU A 259 -13.05 5.19 -6.92
N GLY A 260 -12.38 6.10 -7.63
CA GLY A 260 -12.30 6.06 -9.08
C GLY A 260 -10.85 5.96 -9.52
N ALA A 261 -10.58 5.08 -10.49
CA ALA A 261 -9.24 4.84 -10.99
C ALA A 261 -9.23 4.61 -12.51
N TYR A 262 -8.16 5.05 -13.16
CA TYR A 262 -7.94 4.78 -14.58
C TYR A 262 -6.78 3.79 -14.75
N HIS A 263 -7.13 2.51 -14.91
CA HIS A 263 -6.15 1.40 -14.92
C HIS A 263 -5.62 1.02 -16.31
N HIS A 264 -6.35 1.36 -17.39
CA HIS A 264 -5.97 0.93 -18.74
C HIS A 264 -5.91 2.10 -19.70
N MET A 265 -4.68 2.52 -19.99
CA MET A 265 -4.41 3.51 -21.01
C MET A 265 -4.48 2.89 -22.40
N ALA A 266 -5.38 3.40 -23.25
CA ALA A 266 -5.55 2.86 -24.61
C ALA A 266 -4.43 3.33 -25.55
N GLU A 267 -3.99 4.58 -25.41
CA GLU A 267 -2.86 5.15 -26.17
C GLU A 267 -1.62 5.24 -25.29
N LYS A 268 -0.53 4.59 -25.70
CA LYS A 268 0.72 4.49 -24.92
C LYS A 268 1.95 5.09 -25.61
N TYR A 269 1.79 5.57 -26.84
CA TYR A 269 2.89 6.05 -27.68
C TYR A 269 2.84 7.57 -27.90
N ASP A 270 1.66 8.19 -27.79
CA ASP A 270 1.49 9.63 -27.89
C ASP A 270 1.05 10.23 -26.54
N ALA A 271 1.99 10.92 -25.88
CA ALA A 271 1.78 11.51 -24.56
C ALA A 271 0.66 12.58 -24.55
N HIS A 272 0.43 13.28 -25.65
CA HIS A 272 -0.61 14.29 -25.75
C HIS A 272 -2.00 13.65 -25.86
N ILE A 273 -2.14 12.59 -26.66
CA ILE A 273 -3.39 11.82 -26.74
C ILE A 273 -3.67 11.11 -25.41
N ALA A 274 -2.66 10.47 -24.82
CA ALA A 274 -2.72 9.83 -23.51
C ALA A 274 -3.20 10.80 -22.42
N SER A 275 -2.63 12.02 -22.39
CA SER A 275 -3.01 13.07 -21.43
C SER A 275 -4.47 13.52 -21.59
N ARG A 276 -4.93 13.68 -22.83
CA ARG A 276 -6.33 14.00 -23.11
C ARG A 276 -7.29 12.88 -22.71
N GLN A 277 -6.91 11.63 -22.98
CA GLN A 277 -7.70 10.46 -22.61
C GLN A 277 -7.78 10.31 -21.09
N PHE A 278 -6.66 10.44 -20.39
CA PHE A 278 -6.60 10.44 -18.93
C PHE A 278 -7.56 11.47 -18.35
N LEU A 279 -7.46 12.74 -18.79
CA LEU A 279 -8.33 13.80 -18.28
C LEU A 279 -9.81 13.52 -18.55
N PHE A 280 -10.15 12.99 -19.73
CA PHE A 280 -11.50 12.60 -20.10
C PHE A 280 -12.05 11.48 -19.19
N CYS A 281 -11.29 10.41 -18.99
CA CYS A 281 -11.69 9.29 -18.13
C CYS A 281 -11.79 9.69 -16.65
N THR A 282 -10.84 10.51 -16.16
CA THR A 282 -10.90 11.09 -14.82
C THR A 282 -12.15 11.95 -14.65
N GLU A 283 -12.47 12.81 -15.63
CA GLU A 283 -13.69 13.62 -15.56
C GLU A 283 -14.95 12.76 -15.53
N ALA A 284 -15.00 11.65 -16.30
CA ALA A 284 -16.11 10.70 -16.28
C ALA A 284 -16.31 10.07 -14.88
N LEU A 285 -15.23 9.59 -14.25
CA LEU A 285 -15.25 9.05 -12.89
C LEU A 285 -15.75 10.08 -11.86
N LEU A 286 -15.23 11.30 -11.91
CA LEU A 286 -15.61 12.38 -11.00
C LEU A 286 -17.09 12.76 -11.17
N LYS A 287 -17.58 12.88 -12.41
CA LYS A 287 -19.00 13.16 -12.70
C LYS A 287 -19.94 12.01 -12.30
N TYR A 288 -19.45 10.78 -12.29
CA TYR A 288 -20.21 9.62 -11.81
C TYR A 288 -20.48 9.66 -10.29
N GLY A 289 -19.70 10.44 -9.54
CA GLY A 289 -19.86 10.63 -8.09
C GLY A 289 -19.06 9.64 -7.25
N VAL A 290 -17.80 9.41 -7.64
CA VAL A 290 -16.79 8.82 -6.74
C VAL A 290 -16.49 9.79 -5.59
N HIS A 291 -16.07 9.26 -4.46
CA HIS A 291 -15.68 10.08 -3.30
C HIS A 291 -14.19 10.44 -3.32
N ILE A 292 -13.38 9.56 -3.89
CA ILE A 292 -11.92 9.65 -3.90
C ILE A 292 -11.42 9.29 -5.31
N LEU A 293 -10.46 10.05 -5.83
CA LEU A 293 -9.66 9.66 -7.00
C LEU A 293 -8.44 8.88 -6.51
N ALA A 294 -8.37 7.60 -6.83
CA ALA A 294 -7.31 6.69 -6.41
C ALA A 294 -6.01 6.93 -7.20
N HIS A 295 -4.87 6.75 -6.52
CA HIS A 295 -3.49 6.85 -7.02
C HIS A 295 -3.30 7.72 -8.27
N PRO A 296 -3.59 9.04 -8.19
CA PRO A 296 -3.61 9.92 -9.36
C PRO A 296 -2.30 9.85 -10.16
N PHE A 297 -2.43 9.78 -11.48
CA PHE A 297 -1.33 9.72 -12.45
C PHE A 297 -0.45 8.46 -12.42
N ARG A 298 -0.72 7.44 -11.57
CA ARG A 298 0.04 6.18 -11.54
C ARG A 298 0.13 5.47 -12.89
N ILE A 299 -0.92 5.57 -13.69
CA ILE A 299 -1.02 4.91 -14.99
C ILE A 299 0.05 5.38 -16.01
N PHE A 300 0.58 6.59 -15.88
CA PHE A 300 1.62 7.11 -16.78
C PHE A 300 2.95 6.34 -16.66
N PRO A 301 3.60 6.26 -15.48
CA PRO A 301 4.82 5.47 -15.33
C PRO A 301 4.59 3.99 -15.62
N TRP A 302 3.42 3.43 -15.30
CA TRP A 302 3.05 2.05 -15.67
C TRP A 302 2.95 1.85 -17.19
N SER A 303 2.67 2.92 -17.94
CA SER A 303 2.65 2.93 -19.40
C SER A 303 3.97 3.39 -20.02
N GLY A 304 5.04 3.53 -19.22
CA GLY A 304 6.36 3.98 -19.70
C GLY A 304 6.46 5.48 -20.00
N MET A 305 5.54 6.29 -19.47
CA MET A 305 5.47 7.73 -19.67
C MET A 305 5.75 8.52 -18.39
N ALA A 306 6.28 9.73 -18.54
CA ALA A 306 6.34 10.68 -17.44
C ALA A 306 4.93 11.16 -17.06
N LYS A 307 4.73 11.50 -15.78
CA LYS A 307 3.46 12.10 -15.35
C LYS A 307 3.33 13.51 -15.94
N PRO A 308 2.19 13.86 -16.57
CA PRO A 308 2.02 15.13 -17.26
C PRO A 308 1.70 16.25 -16.26
N LYS A 309 2.72 17.06 -15.93
CA LYS A 309 2.58 18.17 -14.97
C LYS A 309 1.52 19.18 -15.38
N GLU A 310 1.32 19.36 -16.68
CA GLU A 310 0.29 20.21 -17.26
C GLU A 310 -1.14 19.81 -16.86
N LEU A 311 -1.35 18.57 -16.40
CA LEU A 311 -2.65 18.08 -15.94
C LEU A 311 -2.88 18.23 -14.44
N TYR A 312 -1.86 18.61 -13.64
CA TYR A 312 -2.02 18.71 -12.18
C TYR A 312 -3.08 19.76 -11.80
N GLU A 313 -2.98 20.96 -12.37
CA GLU A 313 -3.94 22.05 -12.14
C GLU A 313 -5.36 21.70 -12.66
N PRO A 314 -5.54 21.21 -13.91
CA PRO A 314 -6.84 20.75 -14.40
C PRO A 314 -7.50 19.68 -13.53
N VAL A 315 -6.75 18.66 -13.10
CA VAL A 315 -7.30 17.56 -12.30
C VAL A 315 -7.65 18.03 -10.89
N ALA A 316 -6.78 18.82 -10.26
CA ALA A 316 -7.08 19.40 -8.94
C ALA A 316 -8.30 20.32 -8.97
N GLU A 317 -8.50 21.07 -10.06
CA GLU A 317 -9.69 21.88 -10.26
C GLU A 317 -10.96 21.04 -10.46
N LEU A 318 -10.88 19.93 -11.19
CA LEU A 318 -11.99 18.98 -11.31
C LEU A 318 -12.36 18.36 -9.95
N LEU A 319 -11.36 17.92 -9.18
CA LEU A 319 -11.55 17.38 -7.83
C LEU A 319 -12.27 18.39 -6.93
N ARG A 320 -11.82 19.65 -6.92
CA ARG A 320 -12.45 20.74 -6.17
C ARG A 320 -13.90 20.95 -6.58
N ARG A 321 -14.18 21.03 -7.88
CA ARG A 321 -15.53 21.28 -8.42
C ARG A 321 -16.50 20.14 -8.12
N CYS A 322 -16.02 18.90 -8.13
CA CYS A 322 -16.83 17.71 -7.86
C CYS A 322 -16.88 17.33 -6.37
N GLY A 323 -16.11 17.99 -5.51
CA GLY A 323 -16.04 17.67 -4.08
C GLY A 323 -15.38 16.31 -3.80
N VAL A 324 -14.44 15.90 -4.65
CA VAL A 324 -13.77 14.59 -4.60
C VAL A 324 -12.38 14.75 -3.96
N ALA A 325 -12.01 13.83 -3.08
CA ALA A 325 -10.68 13.82 -2.45
C ALA A 325 -9.61 13.22 -3.37
N ALA A 326 -8.35 13.60 -3.17
CA ALA A 326 -7.20 12.99 -3.83
C ALA A 326 -6.56 11.94 -2.91
N GLU A 327 -6.30 10.73 -3.42
CA GLU A 327 -5.64 9.68 -2.65
C GLU A 327 -4.11 9.82 -2.65
N VAL A 328 -3.51 9.85 -1.45
CA VAL A 328 -2.08 9.55 -1.27
C VAL A 328 -1.91 8.04 -1.17
N ASN A 329 -1.12 7.48 -2.10
CA ASN A 329 -0.93 6.04 -2.27
C ASN A 329 0.51 5.70 -2.66
N PHE A 330 1.10 4.69 -2.03
CA PHE A 330 2.49 4.25 -2.28
C PHE A 330 2.63 2.83 -2.84
N HIS A 331 1.52 2.13 -3.10
CA HIS A 331 1.54 0.80 -3.72
C HIS A 331 1.90 0.93 -5.20
N GLN A 332 3.14 0.54 -5.54
CA GLN A 332 3.71 0.67 -6.88
C GLN A 332 3.50 2.06 -7.51
N ASN A 333 3.48 3.07 -6.65
CA ASN A 333 3.25 4.46 -6.97
C ASN A 333 4.24 5.34 -6.20
N ASP A 334 4.35 6.58 -6.67
CA ASP A 334 5.05 7.67 -6.00
C ASP A 334 4.15 8.92 -6.10
N PRO A 335 3.46 9.35 -5.02
CA PRO A 335 2.62 10.54 -5.03
C PRO A 335 3.41 11.80 -5.43
N GLU A 336 2.83 12.64 -6.30
CA GLU A 336 3.51 13.84 -6.80
C GLU A 336 3.31 15.04 -5.85
N PRO A 337 4.35 15.54 -5.14
CA PRO A 337 4.20 16.62 -4.17
C PRO A 337 3.53 17.87 -4.76
N GLU A 338 3.94 18.26 -5.97
CA GLU A 338 3.41 19.43 -6.68
C GLU A 338 1.89 19.34 -6.90
N PHE A 339 1.38 18.16 -7.26
CA PHE A 339 -0.06 17.94 -7.43
C PHE A 339 -0.81 18.05 -6.09
N PHE A 340 -0.27 17.48 -5.01
CA PHE A 340 -0.91 17.57 -3.69
C PHE A 340 -0.86 18.98 -3.10
N GLU A 341 0.20 19.75 -3.34
CA GLU A 341 0.26 21.16 -2.98
C GLU A 341 -0.84 21.97 -3.68
N ILE A 342 -1.07 21.73 -4.97
CA ILE A 342 -2.16 22.37 -5.73
C ILE A 342 -3.53 21.97 -5.16
N CYS A 343 -3.74 20.67 -4.91
CA CYS A 343 -4.96 20.16 -4.27
C CYS A 343 -5.23 20.88 -2.93
N LEU A 344 -4.23 20.97 -2.06
CA LEU A 344 -4.33 21.65 -0.77
C LEU A 344 -4.66 23.14 -0.91
N LYS A 345 -4.00 23.86 -1.83
CA LYS A 345 -4.30 25.28 -2.13
C LYS A 345 -5.73 25.49 -2.59
N LYS A 346 -6.30 24.50 -3.30
CA LYS A 346 -7.69 24.51 -3.79
C LYS A 346 -8.71 24.01 -2.77
N GLY A 347 -8.29 23.54 -1.60
CA GLY A 347 -9.16 22.98 -0.57
C GLY A 347 -9.64 21.55 -0.84
N VAL A 348 -8.98 20.83 -1.75
CA VAL A 348 -9.22 19.40 -1.97
C VAL A 348 -8.69 18.61 -0.77
N LYS A 349 -9.51 17.67 -0.27
CA LYS A 349 -9.14 16.81 0.86
C LYS A 349 -8.21 15.69 0.41
N ILE A 350 -7.38 15.21 1.33
CA ILE A 350 -6.46 14.08 1.12
C ILE A 350 -7.06 12.81 1.72
N ALA A 351 -7.28 11.78 0.92
CA ALA A 351 -7.59 10.44 1.39
C ALA A 351 -6.32 9.61 1.53
N LEU A 352 -6.24 8.75 2.54
CA LEU A 352 -5.15 7.80 2.70
C LEU A 352 -5.62 6.43 2.25
N GLY A 353 -4.86 5.79 1.36
CA GLY A 353 -5.11 4.44 0.90
C GLY A 353 -3.82 3.66 0.83
N SER A 354 -3.79 2.46 1.41
CA SER A 354 -2.64 1.57 1.29
C SER A 354 -2.60 0.87 -0.06
N ASP A 355 -3.77 0.66 -0.70
CA ASP A 355 -3.96 -0.17 -1.90
C ASP A 355 -3.40 -1.58 -1.66
N SER A 356 -3.83 -2.13 -0.52
CA SER A 356 -3.30 -3.38 0.01
C SER A 356 -3.77 -4.57 -0.79
N HIS A 357 -2.79 -5.34 -1.26
CA HIS A 357 -2.95 -6.65 -1.87
C HIS A 357 -2.26 -7.75 -1.06
N ASN A 358 -1.44 -7.36 -0.09
CA ASN A 358 -0.84 -8.21 0.92
C ASN A 358 -1.12 -7.65 2.33
N LEU A 359 -1.35 -8.53 3.31
CA LEU A 359 -1.64 -8.18 4.70
C LEU A 359 -0.62 -7.23 5.33
N TYR A 360 0.66 -7.30 4.96
CA TYR A 360 1.66 -6.38 5.52
C TYR A 360 1.41 -4.91 5.13
N GLU A 361 0.72 -4.65 4.01
CA GLU A 361 0.45 -3.31 3.49
C GLU A 361 -0.69 -2.61 4.24
N VAL A 362 -1.57 -3.37 4.90
CA VAL A 362 -2.80 -2.85 5.52
C VAL A 362 -2.46 -1.86 6.62
N GLY A 363 -2.87 -0.60 6.44
CA GLY A 363 -2.56 0.47 7.39
C GLY A 363 -1.08 0.86 7.44
N PHE A 364 -0.25 0.46 6.48
CA PHE A 364 1.17 0.84 6.42
C PHE A 364 1.33 2.30 5.95
N PHE A 365 1.08 3.24 6.85
CA PHE A 365 1.03 4.67 6.55
C PHE A 365 2.29 5.46 6.90
N LEU A 366 3.39 4.81 7.29
CA LEU A 366 4.68 5.51 7.48
C LEU A 366 5.06 6.41 6.29
N PRO A 367 5.04 5.95 5.02
CA PRO A 367 5.35 6.83 3.90
C PRO A 367 4.31 7.94 3.71
N HIS A 368 3.03 7.66 3.97
CA HIS A 368 1.96 8.67 3.90
C HIS A 368 2.18 9.80 4.91
N PHE A 369 2.50 9.49 6.17
CA PHE A 369 2.74 10.52 7.19
C PHE A 369 4.01 11.33 6.93
N ARG A 370 5.06 10.71 6.39
CA ARG A 370 6.26 11.44 5.94
C ARG A 370 5.94 12.39 4.81
N PHE A 371 5.19 11.95 3.81
CA PHE A 371 4.72 12.78 2.71
C PHE A 371 3.88 13.96 3.20
N LEU A 372 2.96 13.74 4.14
CA LEU A 372 2.19 14.83 4.76
C LEU A 372 3.06 15.80 5.58
N ALA A 373 4.14 15.33 6.20
CA ALA A 373 5.12 16.18 6.88
C ALA A 373 5.90 17.04 5.89
N GLU A 374 6.32 16.48 4.75
CA GLU A 374 7.00 17.19 3.67
C GLU A 374 6.10 18.26 3.04
N LEU A 375 4.80 17.99 2.92
CA LEU A 375 3.79 18.99 2.51
C LEU A 375 3.51 20.06 3.58
N GLY A 376 4.07 19.93 4.79
CA GLY A 376 3.90 20.90 5.88
C GLY A 376 2.49 20.94 6.47
N VAL A 377 1.74 19.83 6.44
CA VAL A 377 0.33 19.79 6.88
C VAL A 377 0.08 19.00 8.17
N THR A 378 1.11 18.47 8.81
CA THR A 378 1.00 17.68 10.06
C THR A 378 0.31 18.42 11.20
N GLY A 379 0.45 19.75 11.30
CA GLY A 379 -0.23 20.56 12.31
C GLY A 379 -1.73 20.80 12.08
N ARG A 380 -2.30 20.34 10.95
CA ARG A 380 -3.68 20.60 10.55
C ARG A 380 -4.34 19.40 9.86
N LEU A 381 -3.98 18.19 10.29
CA LEU A 381 -4.49 16.94 9.70
C LEU A 381 -6.01 16.84 9.71
N ASP A 382 -6.68 17.32 10.77
CA ASP A 382 -8.15 17.33 10.84
C ASP A 382 -8.81 18.22 9.78
N GLU A 383 -8.10 19.23 9.29
CA GLU A 383 -8.57 20.09 8.21
C GLU A 383 -8.32 19.48 6.83
N VAL A 384 -7.20 18.80 6.63
CA VAL A 384 -6.78 18.38 5.28
C VAL A 384 -7.19 16.96 4.94
N LEU A 385 -7.32 16.08 5.94
CA LEU A 385 -7.69 14.68 5.70
C LEU A 385 -9.16 14.56 5.36
N TYR A 386 -9.44 13.69 4.39
CA TYR A 386 -10.79 13.27 4.06
C TYR A 386 -11.33 12.38 5.18
N ARG A 387 -12.48 12.76 5.73
CA ARG A 387 -13.21 11.98 6.73
C ARG A 387 -14.53 11.56 6.13
N PHE A 388 -14.83 10.27 6.19
CA PHE A 388 -16.10 9.78 5.66
C PHE A 388 -17.24 10.21 6.59
N PRO A 389 -18.37 10.75 6.07
CA PRO A 389 -19.46 11.24 6.91
C PRO A 389 -20.00 10.14 7.83
N GLU A 390 -20.11 10.42 9.14
CA GLU A 390 -20.65 9.47 10.13
C GLU A 390 -22.07 8.99 9.79
N GLN A 391 -22.86 9.82 9.11
CA GLN A 391 -24.24 9.52 8.70
C GLN A 391 -24.34 8.42 7.62
N ALA A 392 -23.21 8.03 7.03
CA ALA A 392 -23.11 6.99 6.00
C ALA A 392 -22.45 5.68 6.51
N ARG A 393 -22.12 5.61 7.82
CA ARG A 393 -21.53 4.44 8.47
C ARG A 393 -22.57 3.38 8.82
#